data_AF-A0A973JJG6-F1
#
_entry.id   AF-A0A973JJG6-F1
#
_cell.length_a   1.000
_cell.length_b   1.000
_cell.length_c   1.000
_cell.angle_alpha   90.00
_cell.angle_beta   90.00
_cell.angle_gamma   90.00
#
_symmetry.space_group_name_H-M   'P 1'
#
loop_
_entity.id
_entity.type
_entity.pdbx_description
1 polymer ?
#
loop_
_entity_poly.entity_id
_entity_poly.type
_entity_poly.pdbx_seq_one_letter_code
_entity_poly.pdbx_strand_id
1 'polypeptide(L)'
;MQSHTPKDNMHRIAIAGAIIAAGLFFLKFLPMLAWGPDILFDASAHIAIALFVLYIGWFFIDQSHSLRVPFLLFVFLVLAIISLQRILVSAHNDVGLLLGLVLGVGAIGISQWDKVRKKIDF
;
A
#
# COMPACT_ATOMS: atom_id res chain seq x y z
N MET A 1 -18.19 -18.08 5.09
CA MET A 1 -16.92 -17.72 4.40
C MET A 1 -17.27 -17.52 2.93
N GLN A 2 -17.33 -16.28 2.42
CA GLN A 2 -17.62 -16.08 0.99
C GLN A 2 -16.35 -16.44 0.21
N SER A 3 -16.37 -17.55 -0.54
CA SER A 3 -15.28 -17.92 -1.44
C SER A 3 -15.24 -16.90 -2.57
N HIS A 4 -14.30 -15.96 -2.53
CA HIS A 4 -14.10 -15.04 -3.64
C HIS A 4 -13.61 -15.82 -4.85
N THR A 5 -14.16 -15.50 -6.02
CA THR A 5 -13.64 -16.08 -7.25
C THR A 5 -12.25 -15.49 -7.51
N PRO A 6 -11.31 -16.24 -8.10
CA PRO A 6 -10.01 -15.71 -8.49
C PRO A 6 -10.11 -14.41 -9.31
N LYS A 7 -11.17 -14.28 -10.13
CA LYS A 7 -11.47 -13.09 -10.94
C LYS A 7 -11.73 -11.85 -10.09
N ASP A 8 -12.47 -11.97 -8.99
CA ASP A 8 -12.76 -10.83 -8.09
C ASP A 8 -11.49 -10.33 -7.40
N ASN A 9 -10.59 -11.24 -7.02
CA ASN A 9 -9.32 -10.88 -6.41
C ASN A 9 -8.40 -10.17 -7.41
N MET A 10 -8.32 -10.66 -8.65
CA MET A 10 -7.54 -10.01 -9.72
C MET A 10 -8.05 -8.59 -10.01
N HIS A 11 -9.37 -8.40 -10.06
CA HIS A 11 -9.95 -7.07 -10.29
C HIS A 11 -9.56 -6.08 -9.19
N ARG A 12 -9.60 -6.51 -7.92
CA ARG A 12 -9.22 -5.65 -6.79
C ARG A 12 -7.73 -5.34 -6.74
N ILE A 13 -6.88 -6.32 -7.06
CA ILE A 13 -5.43 -6.10 -7.21
C ILE A 13 -5.18 -5.08 -8.34
N ALA A 14 -5.88 -5.21 -9.47
CA ALA A 14 -5.74 -4.27 -10.59
C ALA A 14 -6.19 -2.86 -10.21
N ILE A 15 -7.31 -2.69 -9.51
CA ILE A 15 -7.78 -1.39 -9.02
C ILE A 15 -6.75 -0.78 -8.05
N ALA A 16 -6.33 -1.54 -7.03
CA ALA A 16 -5.34 -1.05 -6.06
C ALA A 16 -4.03 -0.65 -6.76
N GLY A 17 -3.54 -1.46 -7.69
CA GLY A 17 -2.36 -1.17 -8.48
C GLY A 17 -2.52 0.08 -9.35
N ALA A 18 -3.67 0.26 -10.00
CA ALA A 18 -3.96 1.44 -10.81
C ALA A 18 -4.00 2.72 -9.97
N ILE A 19 -4.63 2.69 -8.78
CA ILE A 19 -4.67 3.84 -7.86
C ILE A 19 -3.26 4.17 -7.35
N ILE A 20 -2.48 3.16 -6.96
CA ILE A 20 -1.09 3.36 -6.50
C ILE A 20 -0.23 3.94 -7.63
N ALA A 21 -0.32 3.39 -8.85
CA ALA A 21 0.43 3.89 -10.00
C ALA A 21 0.06 5.35 -10.32
N ALA A 22 -1.24 5.68 -10.33
CA ALA A 22 -1.72 7.04 -10.55
C ALA A 22 -1.26 7.99 -9.43
N GLY A 23 -1.39 7.59 -8.16
CA GLY A 23 -0.94 8.39 -7.03
C GLY A 23 0.57 8.64 -7.03
N LEU A 24 1.37 7.61 -7.33
CA LEU A 24 2.82 7.75 -7.48
C LEU A 24 3.19 8.63 -8.68
N PHE A 25 2.45 8.56 -9.78
CA PHE A 25 2.62 9.48 -10.91
C PHE A 25 2.41 10.93 -10.47
N PHE A 26 1.32 11.24 -9.76
CA PHE A 26 1.09 12.60 -9.25
C PHE A 26 2.14 13.05 -8.24
N LEU A 27 2.58 12.16 -7.34
CA LEU A 27 3.64 12.45 -6.36
C LEU A 27 5.01 12.66 -7.00
N LYS A 28 5.22 12.17 -8.22
CA LYS A 28 6.41 12.49 -9.02
C LYS A 28 6.30 13.84 -9.69
N PHE A 29 5.25 14.03 -10.49
CA PHE A 29 5.20 15.16 -11.41
C PHE A 29 4.76 16.47 -10.74
N LEU A 30 3.82 16.43 -9.78
CA LEU A 30 3.35 17.67 -9.14
C LEU A 30 4.45 18.35 -8.30
N PRO A 31 5.21 17.63 -7.44
CA PRO A 31 6.27 18.28 -6.67
C PRO A 31 7.44 18.75 -7.54
N MET A 32 7.75 18.01 -8.61
CA MET A 32 8.80 18.41 -9.55
C MET A 32 8.42 19.71 -10.28
N LEU A 33 7.15 19.91 -10.62
CA LEU A 33 6.64 21.15 -11.21
C LEU A 33 6.64 22.33 -10.24
N ALA A 34 6.32 22.09 -8.96
CA ALA A 34 6.17 23.14 -7.96
C ALA A 34 7.48 23.55 -7.26
N TRP A 35 8.35 22.58 -6.94
CA TRP A 35 9.52 22.79 -6.10
C TRP A 35 10.85 22.38 -6.76
N GLY A 36 10.83 21.57 -7.82
CA GLY A 36 12.01 21.20 -8.62
C GLY A 36 12.57 19.79 -8.36
N PRO A 37 12.99 19.41 -7.14
CA PRO A 37 13.61 18.11 -6.88
C PRO A 37 12.58 17.00 -6.58
N ASP A 38 12.94 15.78 -6.96
CA ASP A 38 12.11 14.57 -6.84
C ASP A 38 12.15 13.96 -5.43
N ILE A 39 11.93 14.78 -4.42
CA ILE A 39 12.11 14.38 -3.02
C ILE A 39 11.00 13.40 -2.64
N LEU A 40 9.74 13.77 -2.88
CA LEU A 40 8.53 13.07 -2.40
C LEU A 40 8.32 11.69 -3.03
N PHE A 41 8.55 11.54 -4.33
CA PHE A 41 8.29 10.31 -5.05
C PHE A 41 9.13 9.14 -4.53
N ASP A 42 10.43 9.36 -4.34
CA ASP A 42 11.35 8.28 -4.05
C ASP A 42 10.95 7.58 -2.73
N ALA A 43 10.71 8.32 -1.65
CA ALA A 43 10.25 7.75 -0.38
C ALA A 43 8.85 7.13 -0.46
N SER A 44 7.92 7.79 -1.15
CA SER A 44 6.54 7.33 -1.31
C SER A 44 6.46 6.02 -2.10
N ALA A 45 7.27 5.88 -3.15
CA ALA A 45 7.28 4.73 -4.04
C ALA A 45 7.68 3.45 -3.30
N HIS A 46 8.72 3.50 -2.47
CA HIS A 46 9.19 2.33 -1.72
C HIS A 46 8.11 1.77 -0.79
N ILE A 47 7.42 2.63 -0.04
CA ILE A 47 6.35 2.21 0.88
C ILE A 47 5.10 1.75 0.13
N ALA A 48 4.66 2.51 -0.89
CA ALA A 48 3.45 2.19 -1.63
C ALA A 48 3.60 0.86 -2.40
N ILE A 49 4.76 0.62 -3.02
CA ILE A 49 5.06 -0.64 -3.71
C ILE A 49 5.16 -1.79 -2.71
N ALA A 50 5.84 -1.60 -1.57
CA ALA A 50 5.93 -2.63 -0.54
C ALA A 50 4.54 -3.03 -0.02
N LEU A 51 3.68 -2.05 0.29
CA LEU A 51 2.28 -2.28 0.66
C LEU A 51 1.52 -3.05 -0.41
N PHE A 52 1.71 -2.71 -1.69
CA PHE A 52 1.05 -3.40 -2.80
C PHE A 52 1.48 -4.87 -2.92
N VAL A 53 2.78 -5.16 -2.80
CA VAL A 53 3.32 -6.53 -2.84
C VAL A 53 2.82 -7.33 -1.64
N LEU A 54 2.86 -6.75 -0.44
CA LEU A 54 2.35 -7.39 0.77
C LEU A 54 0.83 -7.63 0.68
N TYR A 55 0.09 -6.72 0.05
CA TYR A 55 -1.34 -6.89 -0.23
C TYR A 55 -1.61 -8.05 -1.20
N ILE A 56 -0.79 -8.22 -2.25
CA ILE A 56 -0.87 -9.41 -3.11
C ILE A 56 -0.60 -10.68 -2.29
N GLY A 57 0.44 -10.66 -1.44
CA GLY A 57 0.78 -11.75 -0.52
C GLY A 57 -0.37 -12.13 0.42
N TRP A 58 -1.12 -11.13 0.89
CA TRP A 58 -2.29 -11.34 1.76
C TRP A 58 -3.33 -12.28 1.15
N PHE A 59 -3.55 -12.27 -0.17
CA PHE A 59 -4.54 -13.15 -0.81
C PHE A 59 -4.20 -14.64 -0.68
N PHE A 60 -2.91 -14.99 -0.62
CA PHE A 60 -2.47 -16.36 -0.41
C PHE A 60 -2.59 -16.75 1.06
N ILE A 61 -2.25 -15.83 1.95
CA ILE A 61 -2.28 -16.08 3.41
C ILE A 61 -3.70 -16.09 3.96
N ASP A 62 -4.62 -15.31 3.40
CA ASP A 62 -6.00 -15.22 3.89
C ASP A 62 -6.73 -16.59 3.86
N GLN A 63 -6.25 -17.54 3.05
CA GLN A 63 -6.76 -18.91 3.02
C GLN A 63 -6.44 -19.73 4.28
N SER A 64 -5.40 -19.36 5.04
CA SER A 64 -4.95 -20.08 6.24
C SER A 64 -5.14 -19.24 7.50
N HIS A 65 -6.07 -19.65 8.37
CA HIS A 65 -6.38 -18.91 9.60
C HIS A 65 -5.18 -18.76 10.55
N SER A 66 -4.33 -19.78 10.64
CA SER A 66 -3.14 -19.77 11.51
C SER A 66 -2.03 -18.84 11.02
N LEU A 67 -1.98 -18.54 9.72
CA LEU A 67 -0.93 -17.72 9.12
C LEU A 67 -1.27 -16.22 9.06
N ARG A 68 -2.54 -15.84 9.26
CA ARG A 68 -2.99 -14.43 9.21
C ARG A 68 -2.27 -13.53 10.20
N VAL A 69 -2.22 -13.93 11.47
CA VAL A 69 -1.58 -13.14 12.54
C VAL A 69 -0.06 -13.06 12.34
N PRO A 70 0.66 -14.18 12.11
CA PRO A 70 2.10 -14.14 11.80
C PRO A 70 2.42 -13.26 10.59
N PHE A 71 1.61 -13.34 9.52
CA PHE A 71 1.84 -12.52 8.33
C PHE A 71 1.56 -11.04 8.58
N LEU A 72 0.55 -10.70 9.38
CA LEU A 72 0.29 -9.32 9.75
C LEU A 72 1.45 -8.72 10.57
N LEU A 73 2.05 -9.49 11.49
CA LEU A 73 3.27 -9.09 12.19
C LEU A 73 4.45 -8.93 11.21
N PHE A 74 4.58 -9.84 10.25
CA PHE A 74 5.59 -9.75 9.19
C PHE A 74 5.42 -8.49 8.33
N VAL A 75 4.19 -8.14 7.96
CA VAL A 75 3.87 -6.90 7.24
C VAL A 75 4.33 -5.68 8.03
N PHE A 76 3.98 -5.59 9.31
CA PHE A 76 4.41 -4.48 10.17
C PHE A 76 5.94 -4.40 10.29
N LEU A 77 6.61 -5.56 10.45
CA LEU A 77 8.06 -5.62 10.52
C LEU A 77 8.73 -5.13 9.23
N VAL A 78 8.25 -5.60 8.06
CA VAL A 78 8.78 -5.18 6.76
C VAL A 78 8.59 -3.67 6.56
N LEU A 79 7.40 -3.14 6.87
CA LEU A 79 7.14 -1.71 6.75
C LEU A 79 8.01 -0.88 7.71
N ALA A 80 8.24 -1.37 8.93
CA ALA A 80 9.12 -0.71 9.89
C ALA A 80 10.58 -0.71 9.40
N ILE A 81 11.09 -1.84 8.88
CA ILE A 81 12.45 -1.93 8.33
C ILE A 81 12.63 -0.98 7.15
N ILE A 82 11.69 -0.99 6.19
CA ILE A 82 11.76 -0.08 5.03
C ILE A 82 11.71 1.37 5.52
N SER A 83 10.80 1.70 6.44
CA SER A 83 10.69 3.06 6.96
C SER A 83 11.99 3.52 7.64
N LEU A 84 12.58 2.69 8.49
CA LEU A 84 13.86 2.97 9.14
C LEU A 84 14.99 3.14 8.13
N GLN A 85 15.11 2.23 7.16
CA GLN A 85 16.13 2.32 6.11
C GLN A 85 16.00 3.64 5.35
N ARG A 86 14.78 4.08 5.03
CA ARG A 86 14.54 5.33 4.31
C ARG A 86 14.83 6.54 5.19
N ILE A 87 14.47 6.54 6.47
CA ILE A 87 14.82 7.64 7.39
C ILE A 87 16.36 7.78 7.54
N LEU A 88 17.09 6.66 7.58
CA LEU A 88 18.55 6.65 7.76
C LEU A 88 19.33 7.01 6.49
N VAL A 89 18.86 6.59 5.31
CA VAL A 89 19.57 6.79 4.02
C VAL A 89 19.16 8.09 3.34
N SER A 90 17.90 8.51 3.47
CA SER A 90 17.40 9.76 2.93
C SER A 90 17.18 10.76 4.06
N ALA A 91 18.06 11.76 4.14
CA ALA A 91 17.91 12.87 5.08
C ALA A 91 16.56 13.57 4.87
N HIS A 92 15.60 13.33 5.78
CA HIS A 92 14.38 14.12 6.00
C HIS A 92 13.32 14.11 4.87
N ASN A 93 12.84 12.92 4.46
CA ASN A 93 11.59 12.85 3.67
C ASN A 93 10.49 12.00 4.34
N ASP A 94 10.17 12.38 5.58
CA ASP A 94 9.10 11.78 6.38
C ASP A 94 7.73 11.98 5.73
N VAL A 95 7.58 13.11 5.02
CA VAL A 95 6.33 13.45 4.29
C VAL A 95 6.09 12.46 3.16
N GLY A 96 7.10 12.11 2.36
CA GLY A 96 6.97 11.10 1.31
C GLY A 96 6.66 9.71 1.88
N LEU A 97 7.29 9.33 3.00
CA LEU A 97 6.96 8.09 3.71
C LEU A 97 5.48 8.03 4.12
N LEU A 98 4.99 9.10 4.75
CA LEU A 98 3.59 9.19 5.18
C LEU A 98 2.63 9.17 3.99
N LEU A 99 2.92 9.90 2.92
CA LEU A 99 2.09 9.94 1.72
C LEU A 99 2.06 8.59 1.00
N GLY A 100 3.20 7.90 0.91
CA GLY A 100 3.25 6.53 0.39
C GLY A 100 2.40 5.56 1.21
N LEU A 101 2.42 5.68 2.54
CA LEU A 101 1.59 4.88 3.43
C LEU A 101 0.08 5.16 3.23
N VAL A 102 -0.32 6.43 3.25
CA VAL A 102 -1.71 6.87 3.04
C VAL A 102 -2.21 6.43 1.67
N LEU A 103 -1.40 6.59 0.62
CA LEU A 103 -1.74 6.14 -0.73
C LEU A 103 -1.95 4.62 -0.79
N GLY A 104 -1.02 3.84 -0.22
CA GLY A 104 -1.10 2.39 -0.23
C GLY A 104 -2.30 1.86 0.55
N VAL A 105 -2.49 2.32 1.80
CA VAL A 105 -3.62 1.91 2.63
C VAL A 105 -4.95 2.38 2.03
N GLY A 106 -5.01 3.62 1.54
CA GLY A 106 -6.18 4.18 0.87
C GLY A 106 -6.57 3.40 -0.38
N ALA A 107 -5.62 3.08 -1.25
CA ALA A 107 -5.85 2.30 -2.46
C ALA A 107 -6.37 0.89 -2.15
N ILE A 108 -5.79 0.22 -1.15
CA ILE A 108 -6.25 -1.09 -0.68
C ILE A 108 -7.67 -0.97 -0.12
N GLY A 109 -7.92 0.02 0.74
CA GLY A 109 -9.23 0.29 1.34
C GLY A 109 -10.32 0.54 0.30
N ILE A 110 -10.04 1.37 -0.71
CA ILE A 110 -10.95 1.66 -1.84
C ILE A 110 -11.21 0.37 -2.64
N SER A 111 -10.17 -0.42 -2.93
CA SER A 111 -10.34 -1.68 -3.68
C SER A 111 -11.18 -2.73 -2.93
N GLN A 112 -11.33 -2.59 -1.61
CA GLN A 112 -12.09 -3.48 -0.75
C GLN A 112 -13.33 -2.77 -0.14
N TRP A 113 -13.74 -1.62 -0.68
CA TRP A 113 -14.76 -0.76 -0.07
C TRP A 113 -16.07 -1.51 0.23
N ASP A 114 -16.53 -2.35 -0.69
CA ASP A 114 -17.75 -3.15 -0.49
C ASP A 114 -17.67 -4.08 0.73
N LYS A 115 -16.48 -4.60 1.05
CA LYS A 115 -16.28 -5.43 2.25
C LYS A 115 -16.26 -4.60 3.51
N VAL A 116 -15.57 -3.46 3.46
CA VAL A 116 -15.45 -2.54 4.60
C VAL A 116 -16.83 -2.00 4.95
N ARG A 117 -17.58 -1.52 3.96
CA ARG A 117 -18.95 -1.01 4.11
C ARG A 117 -19.88 -2.05 4.73
N LYS A 118 -19.90 -3.29 4.21
CA LYS A 118 -20.75 -4.37 4.76
C LYS A 118 -20.44 -4.76 6.21
N LYS A 119 -19.26 -4.41 6.73
CA LYS A 119 -18.89 -4.63 8.14
C LYS A 119 -19.18 -3.43 9.03
N ILE A 120 -19.43 -2.25 8.45
CA ILE A 120 -19.70 -1.01 9.19
C ILE A 120 -21.20 -0.74 9.26
N ASP A 121 -21.93 -1.06 8.19
CA ASP A 121 -23.40 -1.04 8.14
C ASP A 121 -23.93 -2.25 8.95
N PHE A 122 -23.86 -2.18 10.28
CA PHE A 122 -24.46 -3.09 11.26
C PHE A 122 -25.93 -2.73 11.53
#